data_AF-A0A1Q3M5C5-F1
#
_entry.id   AF-A0A1Q3M5C5-F1
#
_cell.length_a   1.000
_cell.length_b   1.000
_cell.length_c   1.000
_cell.angle_alpha   90.00
_cell.angle_beta   90.00
_cell.angle_gamma   90.00
#
_symmetry.space_group_name_H-M   'P 1'
#
loop_
_entity.id
_entity.type
_entity.pdbx_description
1 polymer ?
#
loop_
_entity_poly.entity_id
_entity_poly.type
_entity_poly.pdbx_seq_one_letter_code
_entity_poly.pdbx_strand_id
1 'polypeptide(L)'
;MTTFKEAQRSRSKPVARSKRVHKVPTEDQEQITLMSWAHQVNFGNGRLSDYLIHIPNGGSRNVIEAAKFKKMGVKAGVPDLQLLVPNGLIHGLWIELKSKAGKLQPSQ
;
A
#
# COMPACT_ATOMS: atom_id res chain seq x y z
N MET A 1 13.24 3.89 72.57
CA MET A 1 12.50 2.83 71.85
C MET A 1 11.80 3.50 70.67
N THR A 2 12.34 3.26 69.48
CA THR A 2 11.79 3.36 68.11
C THR A 2 11.10 4.65 67.63
N THR A 3 11.79 5.37 66.75
CA THR A 3 11.33 6.46 65.87
C THR A 3 10.45 5.95 64.72
N PHE A 4 9.34 6.64 64.45
CA PHE A 4 8.46 6.40 63.30
C PHE A 4 9.11 6.93 62.01
N LYS A 5 9.38 6.03 61.05
CA LYS A 5 9.87 6.37 59.69
C LYS A 5 8.67 6.70 58.80
N GLU A 6 8.56 7.95 58.36
CA GLU A 6 7.65 8.36 57.29
C GLU A 6 8.02 7.66 55.97
N ALA A 7 7.04 6.96 55.39
CA ALA A 7 7.16 6.36 54.07
C ALA A 7 6.99 7.45 52.99
N GLN A 8 8.10 7.86 52.36
CA GLN A 8 8.04 8.68 51.15
C GLN A 8 7.56 7.85 49.96
N ARG A 9 6.31 8.08 49.56
CA ARG A 9 5.68 7.54 48.35
C ARG A 9 6.37 8.15 47.12
N SER A 10 7.16 7.35 46.39
CA SER A 10 7.79 7.78 45.13
C SER A 10 6.72 8.11 44.09
N ARG A 11 6.55 9.40 43.76
CA ARG A 11 5.70 9.80 42.64
C ARG A 11 6.43 9.46 41.34
N SER A 12 5.89 8.52 40.57
CA SER A 12 6.34 8.24 39.21
C SER A 12 6.15 9.49 38.33
N LYS A 13 7.18 9.82 37.52
CA LYS A 13 7.12 10.93 36.57
C LYS A 13 6.11 10.62 35.45
N PRO A 14 5.31 11.60 34.99
CA PRO A 14 4.39 11.37 33.89
C PRO A 14 5.16 11.07 32.60
N VAL A 15 4.83 9.96 31.95
CA VAL A 15 5.38 9.59 30.64
C VAL A 15 4.80 10.56 29.60
N ALA A 16 5.67 11.31 28.92
CA ALA A 16 5.28 12.24 27.88
C ALA A 16 4.53 11.49 26.76
N ARG A 17 3.30 11.91 26.46
CA ARG A 17 2.49 11.32 25.38
C ARG A 17 3.14 11.71 24.05
N SER A 18 3.74 10.75 23.36
CA SER A 18 4.29 10.95 22.02
C SER A 18 3.21 11.54 21.09
N LYS A 19 3.52 12.66 20.42
CA LYS A 19 2.64 13.24 19.40
C LYS A 19 2.56 12.24 18.23
N ARG A 20 1.36 11.73 17.93
CA ARG A 20 1.14 10.87 16.75
C ARG A 20 1.38 11.68 15.49
N VAL A 21 2.57 11.52 14.90
CA VAL A 21 2.85 12.00 13.55
C VAL A 21 1.98 11.19 12.58
N HIS A 22 1.13 11.88 11.83
CA HIS A 22 0.34 11.23 10.79
C HIS A 22 1.31 10.87 9.66
N LYS A 23 1.68 9.58 9.58
CA LYS A 23 2.53 9.09 8.50
C LYS A 23 1.71 9.10 7.22
N VAL A 24 2.24 9.72 6.16
CA VAL A 24 1.66 9.64 4.81
C VAL A 24 1.61 8.17 4.40
N PRO A 25 0.47 7.65 3.91
CA PRO A 25 0.38 6.27 3.47
C PRO A 25 1.41 5.95 2.38
N THR A 26 1.96 4.74 2.40
CA THR A 26 2.80 4.23 1.31
C THR A 26 1.94 3.89 0.09
N GLU A 27 2.58 3.75 -1.07
CA GLU A 27 1.90 3.34 -2.31
C GLU A 27 1.18 1.99 -2.13
N ASP A 28 1.85 1.02 -1.51
CA ASP A 28 1.24 -0.27 -1.13
C ASP A 28 -0.02 -0.09 -0.27
N GLN A 29 -0.01 0.84 0.69
CA GLN A 29 -1.16 1.09 1.57
C GLN A 29 -2.32 1.73 0.81
N GLU A 30 -2.04 2.66 -0.10
CA GLU A 30 -3.05 3.25 -0.99
C GLU A 30 -3.65 2.17 -1.91
N GLN A 31 -2.83 1.32 -2.51
CA GLN A 31 -3.30 0.22 -3.36
C GLN A 31 -4.14 -0.81 -2.57
N ILE A 32 -3.68 -1.23 -1.39
CA ILE A 32 -4.43 -2.14 -0.52
C ILE A 32 -5.78 -1.53 -0.14
N THR A 33 -5.81 -0.23 0.14
CA THR A 33 -7.06 0.48 0.48
C THR A 33 -8.01 0.52 -0.72
N LEU A 34 -7.50 0.82 -1.91
CA LEU A 34 -8.27 0.83 -3.15
C LEU A 34 -8.85 -0.55 -3.46
N MET A 35 -8.04 -1.60 -3.38
CA MET A 35 -8.50 -2.98 -3.60
C MET A 35 -9.54 -3.39 -2.57
N SER A 36 -9.35 -3.04 -1.30
CA SER A 36 -10.33 -3.30 -0.22
C SER A 36 -11.68 -2.65 -0.51
N TRP A 37 -11.68 -1.42 -1.01
CA TRP A 37 -12.90 -0.75 -1.49
C TRP A 37 -13.50 -1.47 -2.70
N ALA A 38 -12.70 -1.85 -3.69
CA ALA A 38 -13.17 -2.55 -4.90
C ALA A 38 -13.85 -3.89 -4.58
N HIS A 39 -13.40 -4.61 -3.54
CA HIS A 39 -14.08 -5.83 -3.05
C HIS A 39 -15.48 -5.58 -2.49
N GLN A 40 -15.78 -4.36 -2.05
CA GLN A 40 -17.08 -3.99 -1.48
C GLN A 40 -18.04 -3.43 -2.53
N VAL A 41 -17.55 -2.95 -3.66
CA VAL A 41 -18.35 -2.35 -4.73
C VAL A 41 -18.96 -3.42 -5.62
N ASN A 42 -20.29 -3.40 -5.75
CA ASN A 42 -21.01 -4.22 -6.74
C ASN A 42 -20.76 -3.67 -8.16
N PHE A 43 -20.43 -4.54 -9.10
CA PHE A 43 -20.25 -4.19 -10.50
C PHE A 43 -20.74 -5.34 -11.41
N GLY A 44 -21.74 -5.06 -12.25
CA GLY A 44 -22.43 -6.10 -13.02
C GLY A 44 -23.01 -7.18 -12.09
N ASN A 45 -22.63 -8.43 -12.34
CA ASN A 45 -23.06 -9.60 -11.56
C ASN A 45 -22.07 -9.99 -10.44
N GLY A 46 -21.04 -9.17 -10.19
CA GLY A 46 -19.96 -9.48 -9.24
C GLY A 46 -19.47 -8.24 -8.49
N ARG A 47 -18.18 -8.25 -8.15
CA ARG A 47 -17.47 -7.14 -7.50
C ARG A 47 -16.57 -6.43 -8.48
N LEU A 48 -16.27 -5.16 -8.23
CA LEU A 48 -15.34 -4.41 -9.06
C LEU A 48 -13.94 -5.07 -9.10
N SER A 49 -13.52 -5.66 -7.97
CA SER A 49 -12.24 -6.37 -7.88
C SER A 49 -12.15 -7.64 -8.73
N ASP A 50 -13.27 -8.18 -9.22
CA ASP A 50 -13.24 -9.29 -10.18
C ASP A 50 -12.67 -8.85 -11.55
N TYR A 51 -12.67 -7.54 -11.81
CA TYR A 51 -12.21 -6.93 -13.06
C TYR A 51 -10.95 -6.06 -12.90
N LEU A 52 -10.57 -5.72 -11.66
CA LEU A 52 -9.43 -4.86 -11.36
C LEU A 52 -8.26 -5.72 -10.84
N ILE A 53 -7.22 -5.86 -11.64
CA ILE A 53 -6.08 -6.74 -11.35
C ILE A 53 -4.81 -5.94 -11.02
N HIS A 54 -4.01 -6.44 -10.09
CA HIS A 54 -2.66 -5.95 -9.86
C HIS A 54 -1.65 -6.66 -10.76
N ILE A 55 -0.72 -5.89 -11.32
CA ILE A 55 0.37 -6.39 -12.13
C ILE A 55 1.69 -6.27 -11.33
N PRO A 56 2.26 -7.38 -10.84
CA PRO A 56 3.40 -7.35 -9.93
C PRO A 56 4.73 -7.15 -10.67
N ASN A 57 4.87 -6.05 -11.42
CA ASN A 57 6.04 -5.77 -12.26
C ASN A 57 7.23 -5.13 -11.52
N GLY A 58 7.18 -5.07 -10.18
CA GLY A 58 8.25 -4.58 -9.32
C GLY A 58 8.61 -5.55 -8.21
N GLY A 59 9.80 -5.39 -7.62
CA GLY A 59 10.06 -5.90 -6.26
C GLY A 59 10.73 -7.27 -6.10
N SER A 60 11.10 -8.00 -7.16
CA SER A 60 11.96 -9.18 -6.94
C SER A 60 13.34 -8.73 -6.46
N ARG A 61 13.67 -9.07 -5.21
CA ARG A 61 15.01 -8.88 -4.63
C ARG A 61 16.01 -9.93 -5.12
N ASN A 62 15.53 -10.95 -5.84
CA ASN A 62 16.35 -11.99 -6.41
C ASN A 62 16.62 -11.72 -7.89
N VAL A 63 17.88 -11.42 -8.21
CA VAL A 63 18.32 -11.08 -9.57
C VAL A 63 18.03 -12.20 -10.57
N ILE A 64 18.13 -13.47 -10.15
CA ILE A 64 17.88 -14.63 -11.04
C ILE A 64 16.40 -14.69 -11.41
N GLU A 65 15.52 -14.52 -10.43
CA GLU A 65 14.08 -14.50 -10.65
C GLU A 65 13.66 -13.29 -11.50
N ALA A 66 14.19 -12.11 -11.21
CA ALA A 66 13.97 -10.91 -12.03
C ALA A 66 14.41 -11.11 -13.49
N ALA A 67 15.56 -11.75 -13.73
CA ALA A 67 16.03 -12.06 -15.09
C ALA A 67 15.12 -13.07 -15.80
N LYS A 68 14.64 -14.10 -15.08
CA LYS A 68 13.66 -15.05 -15.60
C LYS A 68 12.36 -14.35 -15.96
N PHE A 69 11.82 -13.49 -15.10
CA PHE A 69 10.59 -12.76 -15.36
C PHE A 69 10.71 -11.79 -16.54
N LYS A 70 11.85 -11.10 -16.69
CA LYS A 70 12.12 -10.30 -17.90
C LYS A 70 12.08 -11.16 -19.17
N LYS A 71 12.66 -12.36 -19.15
CA LYS A 71 12.57 -13.32 -20.28
C LYS A 71 11.15 -13.84 -20.51
N MET A 72 10.35 -13.96 -19.45
CA MET A 72 8.93 -14.29 -19.53
C MET A 72 8.04 -13.12 -20.00
N GLY A 73 8.62 -11.92 -20.19
CA GLY A 73 7.92 -10.76 -20.74
C GLY A 73 7.52 -9.68 -19.75
N VAL A 74 7.98 -9.75 -18.49
CA VAL A 74 7.80 -8.62 -17.55
C VAL A 74 8.49 -7.38 -18.10
N LYS A 75 7.74 -6.27 -18.14
CA LYS A 75 8.21 -4.97 -18.62
C LYS A 75 8.25 -3.98 -17.45
N ALA A 76 9.36 -3.27 -17.33
CA ALA A 76 9.46 -2.15 -16.41
C ALA A 76 8.51 -1.03 -16.86
N GLY A 77 7.90 -0.33 -15.91
CA GLY A 77 7.05 0.82 -16.21
C GLY A 77 5.59 0.50 -16.54
N VAL A 78 5.22 -0.78 -16.54
CA VAL A 78 3.81 -1.15 -16.69
C VAL A 78 3.05 -0.70 -15.44
N PRO A 79 1.88 -0.04 -15.60
CA PRO A 79 1.07 0.44 -14.48
C PRO A 79 0.69 -0.64 -13.46
N ASP A 80 0.55 -0.24 -12.20
CA ASP A 80 0.30 -1.16 -11.08
C ASP A 80 -1.01 -1.95 -11.19
N LEU A 81 -2.06 -1.33 -11.74
CA LEU A 81 -3.39 -1.92 -11.86
C LEU A 81 -3.93 -1.83 -13.29
N GLN A 82 -4.72 -2.84 -13.67
CA GLN A 82 -5.50 -2.84 -14.90
C GLN A 82 -6.97 -3.19 -14.61
N LEU A 83 -7.88 -2.32 -15.04
CA LEU A 83 -9.32 -2.57 -15.05
C LEU A 83 -9.72 -3.14 -16.41
N LEU A 84 -10.14 -4.40 -16.40
CA LEU A 84 -10.52 -5.19 -17.58
C LEU A 84 -11.99 -4.96 -17.97
N VAL A 85 -12.38 -3.69 -18.08
CA VAL A 85 -13.74 -3.29 -18.44
C VAL A 85 -13.67 -2.39 -19.68
N PRO A 86 -14.07 -2.89 -20.86
CA PRO A 86 -14.17 -2.06 -22.05
C PRO A 86 -15.36 -1.10 -21.96
N ASN A 87 -15.25 0.08 -22.56
CA ASN A 87 -16.34 1.07 -22.59
C ASN A 87 -16.82 1.42 -24.02
N GLY A 88 -16.39 0.64 -25.02
CA GLY A 88 -16.67 0.87 -26.44
C GLY A 88 -15.66 1.79 -27.15
N LEU A 89 -14.89 2.59 -26.42
CA LEU A 89 -13.81 3.41 -26.97
C LEU A 89 -12.41 2.84 -26.65
N ILE A 90 -12.25 2.31 -25.44
CA ILE A 90 -11.04 1.66 -24.96
C ILE A 90 -11.37 0.26 -24.45
N HIS A 91 -10.37 -0.63 -24.51
CA HIS A 91 -10.52 -2.05 -24.10
C HIS A 91 -10.35 -2.29 -22.59
N GLY A 92 -9.93 -1.26 -21.86
CA GLY A 92 -9.70 -1.30 -20.41
C GLY A 92 -8.98 -0.03 -19.95
N LEU A 93 -8.88 0.14 -18.64
CA LEU A 93 -8.20 1.27 -18.01
C LEU A 93 -6.92 0.79 -17.30
N TRP A 94 -5.82 1.49 -17.49
CA TRP A 94 -4.56 1.26 -16.79
C TRP A 94 -4.36 2.36 -15.74
N ILE A 95 -3.93 1.96 -14.54
CA ILE A 95 -3.80 2.88 -13.39
C ILE A 95 -2.44 2.65 -12.76
N GLU A 96 -1.62 3.70 -12.77
CA GLU A 96 -0.36 3.79 -12.04
C GLU A 96 -0.64 4.57 -10.75
N LEU A 97 -0.38 3.96 -9.60
CA LEU A 97 -0.62 4.59 -8.31
C LEU A 97 0.61 5.34 -7.84
N LYS A 98 0.38 6.45 -7.16
CA LYS A 98 1.43 7.17 -6.43
C LYS A 98 0.91 7.58 -5.07
N SER A 99 1.73 7.34 -4.05
CA SER A 99 1.51 8.00 -2.75
C SER A 99 1.66 9.52 -2.90
N LYS A 100 1.21 10.31 -1.91
CA LYS A 100 1.37 11.78 -1.94
C LYS A 100 2.82 12.25 -2.07
N ALA A 101 3.77 11.43 -1.65
CA ALA A 101 5.21 11.70 -1.80
C ALA A 101 5.84 10.99 -3.00
N GLY A 102 5.08 10.12 -3.68
CA GLY A 102 5.52 9.35 -4.84
C GLY A 102 5.71 10.24 -6.07
N LYS A 103 6.63 9.84 -6.95
CA LYS A 103 6.89 10.49 -8.23
C LYS A 103 6.87 9.44 -9.34
N LEU A 104 6.37 9.84 -10.51
CA LEU A 104 6.50 9.03 -11.73
C LEU A 104 7.97 8.91 -12.11
N GLN A 105 8.38 7.68 -12.42
CA GLN A 105 9.70 7.43 -12.99
C GLN A 105 9.66 7.55 -14.51
N PRO A 106 10.77 7.90 -15.19
CA PRO A 106 10.79 8.01 -16.65
C PRO A 106 10.39 6.72 -17.40
N SER A 107 10.48 5.56 -16.75
CA SER A 107 10.06 4.29 -17.32
C SER A 107 8.54 4.09 -17.29
N GLN A 108 7.83 4.82 -16.43
CA GLN A 108 6.38 4.70 -16.14
C GLN A 108 5.58 5.71 -16.96
#